data_AF-A0A952EXB4-F1
#
_entry.id   AF-A0A952EXB4-F1
#
_cell.length_a   1.000
_cell.length_b   1.000
_cell.length_c   1.000
_cell.angle_alpha   90.00
_cell.angle_beta   90.00
_cell.angle_gamma   90.00
#
_symmetry.space_group_name_H-M   'P 1'
#
loop_
_entity.id
_entity.type
_entity.pdbx_description
1 polymer ?
#
loop_
_entity_poly.entity_id
_entity_poly.type
_entity_poly.pdbx_seq_one_letter_code
_entity_poly.pdbx_strand_id
1 'polypeptide(L)' 'TSRGMGHVPIFGPGGSLELLSPLPIERKVYIHINNTNPILLEDSRERRLLDRHGMEVAADGLELHI' A
#
# COMPACT_ATOMS: atom_id res chain seq x y z
N THR A 1 10.38 13.38 -5.36
CA THR A 1 9.09 12.86 -4.86
C THR A 1 8.80 11.53 -5.55
N SER A 2 7.88 10.70 -5.05
CA SER A 2 7.54 9.41 -5.68
C SER A 2 7.26 9.55 -7.19
N ARG A 3 6.50 10.59 -7.59
CA ARG A 3 6.18 10.88 -9.00
C ARG A 3 7.41 11.12 -9.87
N GLY A 4 8.41 11.83 -9.35
CA GLY A 4 9.66 12.08 -10.08
C GLY A 4 10.51 10.83 -10.32
N MET A 5 10.23 9.75 -9.58
CA MET A 5 10.85 8.43 -9.76
C MET A 5 9.96 7.47 -10.56
N GLY A 6 8.84 7.94 -11.12
CA GLY A 6 7.88 7.09 -11.83
C GLY A 6 6.97 6.27 -10.93
N HIS A 7 6.89 6.57 -9.62
CA HIS A 7 6.01 5.88 -8.68
C HIS A 7 4.77 6.72 -8.32
N VAL A 8 3.59 6.09 -8.34
CA VAL A 8 2.36 6.70 -7.82
C VAL A 8 2.41 6.69 -6.28
N PRO A 9 2.19 7.83 -5.60
CA PRO A 9 2.11 7.83 -4.13
C PRO A 9 0.93 6.98 -3.64
N ILE A 10 1.03 6.43 -2.43
CA ILE A 10 -0.08 5.69 -1.80
C ILE A 10 -1.22 6.64 -1.45
N PHE A 11 -0.90 7.72 -0.73
CA PHE A 11 -1.86 8.67 -0.19
C PHE A 11 -1.92 9.98 -1.00
N GLY A 12 -3.01 10.72 -0.80
CA GLY A 12 -3.27 12.01 -1.44
C GLY A 12 -4.04 11.86 -2.76
N PRO A 13 -4.45 12.99 -3.37
CA PRO A 13 -5.26 12.99 -4.58
C PRO A 13 -4.60 12.22 -5.74
N GLY A 14 -5.36 11.30 -6.33
CA GLY A 14 -4.89 10.40 -7.38
C GLY A 14 -3.79 9.45 -6.90
N GLY A 15 -3.74 9.18 -5.60
CA GLY A 15 -2.90 8.17 -5.00
C GLY A 15 -3.45 6.76 -5.24
N SER A 16 -2.59 5.76 -5.16
CA SER A 16 -3.00 4.38 -5.45
C SER A 16 -4.05 3.86 -4.45
N LEU A 17 -4.07 4.33 -3.20
CA LEU A 17 -5.09 3.92 -2.24
C LEU A 17 -6.50 4.37 -2.66
N GLU A 18 -6.62 5.62 -3.10
CA GLU A 18 -7.87 6.19 -3.61
C GLU A 18 -8.35 5.45 -4.85
N LEU A 19 -7.43 5.14 -5.77
CA LEU A 19 -7.75 4.50 -7.05
C LEU A 19 -8.08 3.00 -6.91
N LEU A 20 -7.37 2.29 -6.03
CA LEU A 20 -7.45 0.83 -5.96
C LEU A 20 -8.41 0.32 -4.88
N SER A 21 -8.60 1.04 -3.77
CA SER A 21 -9.49 0.59 -2.69
C SER A 21 -10.94 0.31 -3.14
N PRO A 22 -11.55 1.04 -4.10
CA PRO A 22 -12.95 0.78 -4.50
C PRO A 22 -13.12 -0.44 -5.42
N LEU A 23 -12.04 -0.99 -5.99
CA LEU A 23 -12.14 -2.10 -6.95
C LEU A 23 -12.65 -3.38 -6.27
N PRO A 24 -13.52 -4.18 -6.91
CA PRO A 24 -14.05 -5.43 -6.35
C PRO A 24 -13.03 -6.57 -6.48
N ILE A 25 -11.88 -6.42 -5.82
CA ILE A 25 -10.79 -7.40 -5.77
C ILE A 25 -10.67 -7.87 -4.33
N GLU A 26 -10.71 -9.19 -4.13
CA GLU A 26 -10.69 -9.81 -2.80
C GLU A 26 -9.44 -9.46 -2.00
N ARG A 27 -8.26 -9.50 -2.65
CA ARG A 27 -6.98 -9.28 -2.00
C ARG A 27 -6.13 -8.27 -2.75
N LYS A 28 -5.68 -7.22 -2.06
CA LYS A 28 -4.83 -6.15 -2.62
C LYS A 28 -3.59 -6.00 -1.76
N VAL A 29 -2.41 -6.20 -2.35
CA VAL A 29 -1.13 -6.21 -1.64
C VAL A 29 -0.20 -5.17 -2.24
N TYR A 30 0.30 -4.25 -1.41
CA TYR A 30 1.40 -3.37 -1.78
C TYR A 30 2.74 -4.10 -1.62
N ILE A 31 3.57 -4.03 -2.67
CA ILE A 31 4.95 -4.54 -2.70
C ILE A 31 5.88 -3.46 -3.27
N HIS A 32 7.19 -3.71 -3.27
CA HIS A 32 8.21 -2.76 -3.73
C HIS A 32 8.16 -1.45 -2.92
N ILE A 33 8.27 -1.61 -1.60
CA ILE A 33 8.17 -0.50 -0.64
C ILE A 33 9.55 0.10 -0.39
N ASN A 34 9.68 1.41 -0.60
CA ASN A 34 10.90 2.12 -0.26
C ASN A 34 11.11 2.15 1.26
N ASN A 35 12.36 2.07 1.72
CA ASN A 35 12.73 2.03 3.15
C ASN A 35 12.21 3.23 3.97
N THR A 36 11.95 4.38 3.35
CA THR A 36 11.41 5.57 4.06
C THR A 36 9.89 5.57 4.20
N ASN A 37 9.18 4.55 3.70
CA ASN A 37 7.72 4.56 3.71
C ASN A 37 7.17 4.20 5.10
N PRO A 38 6.37 5.06 5.74
CA PRO A 38 5.87 4.83 7.10
C PRO A 38 4.99 3.59 7.24
N ILE A 39 4.43 3.03 6.15
CA ILE A 39 3.63 1.80 6.21
C ILE A 39 4.44 0.57 6.67
N LEU A 40 5.78 0.68 6.66
CA LEU A 40 6.68 -0.34 7.21
C LEU A 40 6.62 -0.39 8.75
N LEU A 41 6.21 0.70 9.40
CA LEU A 41 5.95 0.72 10.84
C LEU A 41 4.53 0.22 11.09
N GLU A 42 4.41 -0.94 11.72
CA GLU A 42 3.13 -1.62 11.97
C GLU A 42 2.13 -0.76 12.76
N ASP A 43 2.63 0.07 13.66
CA ASP A 43 1.85 0.97 14.51
C ASP A 43 1.72 2.41 13.95
N SER A 44 2.11 2.63 12.70
CA SER A 44 1.92 3.93 12.06
C SER A 44 0.45 4.23 11.76
N ARG A 45 0.13 5.52 11.63
CA ARG A 45 -1.20 5.95 11.19
C ARG A 45 -1.47 5.51 9.75
N GLU A 46 -0.45 5.51 8.92
CA GLU A 46 -0.45 5.12 7.52
C GLU A 46 -0.72 3.63 7.36
N ARG A 47 -0.09 2.76 8.16
CA ARG A 47 -0.39 1.32 8.15
C ARG A 47 -1.85 1.06 8.53
N ARG A 48 -2.33 1.67 9.63
CA ARG A 48 -3.75 1.57 10.03
C ARG A 48 -4.73 2.08 8.97
N LEU A 49 -4.35 3.06 8.15
CA LEU A 49 -5.17 3.53 7.04
C LEU A 49 -5.30 2.44 5.98
N LEU A 50 -4.20 1.78 5.61
CA LEU A 50 -4.21 0.67 4.66
C LEU A 50 -5.12 -0.48 5.14
N ASP A 51 -4.98 -0.87 6.40
CA ASP A 51 -5.78 -1.96 6.98
C ASP A 51 -7.29 -1.65 6.91
N ARG A 52 -7.69 -0.39 7.20
CA ARG A 52 -9.09 0.05 7.09
C ARG A 52 -9.64 0.01 5.66
N HIS A 53 -8.78 0.06 4.66
CA HIS A 53 -9.14 -0.05 3.26
C HIS A 53 -8.96 -1.47 2.69
N GLY A 54 -8.66 -2.46 3.55
CA GLY A 54 -8.43 -3.85 3.13
C GLY A 54 -7.17 -4.01 2.26
N MET A 55 -6.20 -3.12 2.42
CA MET A 55 -4.93 -3.15 1.70
C MET A 55 -3.86 -3.79 2.57
N GLU A 56 -3.20 -4.82 2.07
CA GLU A 56 -2.09 -5.47 2.73
C GLU A 56 -0.75 -4.87 2.32
N VAL A 57 0.28 -5.06 3.15
CA VAL A 57 1.66 -4.72 2.82
C VAL A 57 2.46 -6.01 2.84
N ALA A 58 3.08 -6.34 1.71
CA ALA A 58 3.93 -7.51 1.61
C ALA A 58 5.12 -7.39 2.57
N ALA A 59 5.48 -8.52 3.18
CA ALA A 59 6.71 -8.72 3.90
C ALA A 59 7.47 -9.88 3.24
N ASP A 60 8.78 -9.94 3.48
CA ASP A 60 9.60 -11.06 3.02
C ASP A 60 9.03 -12.38 3.55
N GLY A 61 8.95 -13.38 2.67
CA GLY A 61 8.34 -14.67 2.99
C GLY A 61 6.81 -14.71 2.83
N LEU A 62 6.16 -13.64 2.35
CA LEU A 62 4.75 -13.70 1.99
C LEU A 62 4.51 -14.71 0.85
N GLU A 63 3.76 -15.77 1.15
CA GLU A 63 3.24 -16.72 0.17
C GLU A 63 1.79 -16.38 -0.21
N LEU A 64 1.45 -16.54 -1.49
CA LEU A 64 0.11 -16.35 -2.01
C LEU A 64 -0.44 -17.70 -2.48
N HIS A 65 -1.61 -18.06 -1.99
CA HIS A 65 -2.40 -19.16 -2.52
C HIS A 65 -3.65 -18.57 -3.16
N ILE A 66 -3.93 -18.94 -4.42
CA ILE A 66 -4.98 -18.41 -5.27
C ILE A 66 -5.93 -19.55 -5.64
#